data_AF-A0A8C8UHB0-F1
#
_entry.id   AF-A0A8C8UHB0-F1
#
_cell.length_a   1.000
_cell.length_b   1.000
_cell.length_c   1.000
_cell.angle_alpha   90.00
_cell.angle_beta   90.00
_cell.angle_gamma   90.00
#
_symmetry.space_group_name_H-M   'P 1'
#
loop_
_entity.id
_entity.type
_entity.pdbx_description
1 polymer ?
#
loop_
_entity_poly.entity_id
_entity_poly.type
_entity_poly.pdbx_seq_one_letter_code
_entity_poly.pdbx_strand_id
1 'polypeptide(L)' 'MAPWSREVVLSLYRALLRQGRELRYTDRDFYFASIRREFRKNQKLEDLEAREKQLEKGLVFLRSRLGGLI' A
#
# COMPACT_ATOMS: atom_id res chain seq x y z
N MET A 1 -14.92 9.98 -0.04
CA MET A 1 -13.75 9.28 0.52
C MET A 1 -14.15 7.84 0.80
N ALA A 2 -13.34 6.85 0.47
CA ALA A 2 -13.66 5.46 0.82
C ALA A 2 -13.40 5.28 2.32
N PRO A 3 -14.42 4.95 3.13
CA PRO A 3 -14.23 4.79 4.56
C PRO A 3 -13.23 3.67 4.83
N TRP A 4 -12.43 3.83 5.88
CA TRP A 4 -11.51 2.79 6.29
C TRP A 4 -12.28 1.50 6.58
N SER A 5 -11.94 0.42 5.88
CA SER A 5 -12.47 -0.91 6.14
C SER A 5 -11.39 -1.96 5.95
N ARG A 6 -11.49 -3.07 6.70
CA ARG A 6 -10.55 -4.18 6.59
C ARG A 6 -10.47 -4.73 5.16
N GLU A 7 -11.61 -4.80 4.47
CA GLU A 7 -11.69 -5.28 3.10
C GLU A 7 -10.94 -4.37 2.12
N VAL A 8 -11.12 -3.05 2.26
CA VAL A 8 -10.45 -2.05 1.41
C VAL A 8 -8.94 -2.06 1.65
N VAL A 9 -8.49 -2.22 2.89
CA VAL A 9 -7.05 -2.32 3.21
C VAL A 9 -6.44 -3.59 2.60
N LEU A 10 -7.12 -4.74 2.71
CA LEU A 10 -6.64 -6.00 2.15
C LEU A 10 -6.68 -6.01 0.62
N SER A 11 -7.67 -5.38 0.00
CA SER A 11 -7.74 -5.25 -1.45
C SER A 11 -6.61 -4.36 -1.98
N LEU A 12 -6.34 -3.24 -1.31
CA LEU A 12 -5.20 -2.36 -1.61
C LEU A 12 -3.88 -3.10 -1.48
N TYR A 13 -3.66 -3.83 -0.39
CA TYR A 13 -2.45 -4.62 -0.19
C TYR A 13 -2.23 -5.63 -1.33
N ARG A 14 -3.26 -6.38 -1.70
CA ARG A 14 -3.19 -7.34 -2.82
C ARG A 14 -2.93 -6.65 -4.15
N ALA A 15 -3.54 -5.49 -4.40
CA ALA A 15 -3.36 -4.72 -5.62
C ALA A 15 -1.91 -4.23 -5.78
N LEU A 16 -1.31 -3.69 -4.71
CA LEU A 16 0.09 -3.27 -4.69
C LEU A 16 1.04 -4.44 -4.97
N LEU A 17 0.82 -5.59 -4.33
CA LEU A 17 1.62 -6.78 -4.60
C LEU A 17 1.48 -7.27 -6.05
N ARG A 18 0.27 -7.17 -6.63
CA ARG A 18 0.03 -7.56 -8.02
C ARG A 18 0.78 -6.65 -8.98
N GLN A 19 0.69 -5.34 -8.79
CA GLN A 19 1.38 -4.36 -9.60
C GLN A 19 2.91 -4.44 -9.42
N GLY A 20 3.37 -4.75 -8.21
CA GLY A 20 4.78 -5.01 -7.92
C GLY A 20 5.39 -6.20 -8.67
N ARG A 21 4.57 -7.14 -9.17
CA ARG A 21 5.06 -8.23 -10.04
C ARG A 21 5.44 -7.75 -11.44
N GLU A 22 4.89 -6.63 -11.88
CA GLU A 22 5.17 -6.01 -13.17
C GLU A 22 6.44 -5.14 -13.14
N LEU A 23 7.02 -4.90 -11.95
CA LEU A 23 8.28 -4.19 -11.80
C LEU A 23 9.42 -4.94 -12.49
N ARG A 24 10.19 -4.21 -13.29
CA ARG A 24 11.26 -4.70 -14.16
C ARG A 24 12.64 -4.26 -13.69
N TYR A 25 12.79 -3.02 -13.22
CA TYR A 25 14.12 -2.46 -12.94
C TYR A 25 14.44 -2.34 -11.45
N THR A 26 13.47 -2.59 -10.59
CA THR A 26 13.63 -2.55 -9.13
C THR A 26 13.72 -3.93 -8.53
N ASP A 27 14.44 -4.04 -7.41
CA ASP A 27 14.47 -5.27 -6.62
C ASP A 27 13.09 -5.54 -6.03
N ARG A 28 12.44 -6.58 -6.57
CA ARG A 28 11.08 -6.99 -6.19
C ARG A 28 11.02 -7.49 -4.76
N ASP A 29 12.06 -8.16 -4.28
CA ASP A 29 12.08 -8.69 -2.92
C ASP A 29 12.18 -7.53 -1.91
N PHE A 30 13.01 -6.53 -2.22
CA PHE A 30 13.06 -5.30 -1.44
C PHE A 30 11.73 -4.54 -1.48
N TYR A 31 11.09 -4.43 -2.66
CA TYR A 31 9.78 -3.81 -2.78
C TYR A 31 8.72 -4.53 -1.91
N PHE A 32 8.62 -5.86 -2.02
CA PHE A 32 7.65 -6.64 -1.24
C PHE A 32 7.94 -6.57 0.27
N ALA A 33 9.20 -6.60 0.68
CA ALA A 33 9.60 -6.40 2.07
C ALA A 33 9.19 -5.01 2.58
N SER A 34 9.37 -3.96 1.76
CA SER A 34 9.02 -2.59 2.09
C SER A 34 7.50 -2.42 2.27
N ILE A 35 6.70 -2.97 1.36
CA ILE A 35 5.24 -2.96 1.46
C ILE A 35 4.78 -3.67 2.74
N ARG A 36 5.32 -4.87 3.04
CA ARG A 36 4.99 -5.59 4.28
C ARG A 36 5.34 -4.78 5.52
N ARG A 37 6.50 -4.11 5.53
CA ARG A 37 6.97 -3.30 6.66
C ARG A 37 6.05 -2.12 6.93
N GLU A 38 5.64 -1.40 5.87
CA GLU A 38 4.77 -0.24 5.98
C GLU A 38 3.38 -0.63 6.51
N PHE A 39 2.77 -1.69 5.97
CA PHE A 39 1.48 -2.17 6.46
C PHE A 39 1.57 -2.68 7.91
N ARG A 40 2.64 -3.38 8.28
CA ARG A 40 2.83 -3.87 9.66
C ARG A 40 3.06 -2.74 10.66
N LYS A 41 3.77 -1.67 10.26
CA LYS A 41 3.94 -0.47 11.07
C LYS A 41 2.60 0.22 11.32
N ASN A 42 1.81 0.39 10.26
CA ASN A 42 0.54 1.13 10.32
C ASN A 42 -0.62 0.32 10.93
N GLN A 43 -0.51 -1.01 11.04
CA GLN A 43 -1.48 -1.85 11.77
C GLN A 43 -1.62 -1.49 13.25
N LYS A 44 -0.58 -0.92 13.85
CA LYS A 44 -0.58 -0.51 15.27
C LYS A 44 -1.12 0.89 15.51
N LEU A 45 -1.52 1.62 14.45
CA LEU A 45 -2.12 2.95 14.61
C LEU A 45 -3.49 2.79 15.29
N GLU A 46 -3.69 3.48 16.41
CA GLU A 46 -4.97 3.46 17.14
C GLU A 46 -5.92 4.54 16.64
N ASP A 47 -5.39 5.66 16.14
CA ASP A 47 -6.16 6.77 15.60
C ASP A 47 -6.80 6.44 14.23
N LEU A 48 -8.12 6.66 14.15
CA LEU A 48 -8.93 6.48 12.95
C LEU A 48 -8.55 7.48 11.85
N GLU A 49 -8.27 8.73 12.20
CA GLU A 49 -7.94 9.76 11.21
C GLU A 49 -6.58 9.44 10.55
N ALA A 50 -5.60 9.01 11.35
CA ALA A 50 -4.33 8.52 10.85
C ALA A 50 -4.49 7.31 9.92
N ARG A 51 -5.39 6.37 10.24
CA ARG A 51 -5.67 5.19 9.39
C ARG A 51 -6.27 5.60 8.03
N GLU A 52 -7.19 6.56 8.01
CA GLU A 52 -7.79 7.06 6.78
C GLU A 52 -6.75 7.76 5.89
N LYS A 53 -5.91 8.62 6.46
CA LYS A 53 -4.82 9.29 5.73
C LYS A 53 -3.82 8.30 5.13
N GLN A 54 -3.46 7.25 5.85
CA GLN A 54 -2.57 6.20 5.32
C GLN A 54 -3.24 5.41 4.19
N LEU A 55 -4.54 5.12 4.31
CA LEU A 55 -5.28 4.44 3.26
C LEU A 55 -5.35 5.29 2.00
N GLU A 56 -5.64 6.59 2.14
CA GLU A 56 -5.67 7.53 1.03
C GLU A 56 -4.30 7.62 0.33
N LYS A 57 -3.22 7.77 1.11
CA LYS A 57 -1.84 7.73 0.60
C LYS A 57 -1.58 6.46 -0.23
N GLY A 58 -1.98 5.30 0.28
CA GLY A 58 -1.77 4.03 -0.42
C GLY A 58 -2.61 3.91 -1.70
N LEU A 59 -3.84 4.42 -1.72
CA LEU A 59 -4.68 4.49 -2.91
C LEU A 59 -4.09 5.41 -3.98
N VAL A 60 -3.57 6.57 -3.59
CA VAL A 60 -2.86 7.48 -4.50
C VAL A 60 -1.61 6.81 -5.05
N PHE A 61 -0.81 6.14 -4.21
CA PHE A 61 0.37 5.40 -4.63
C PHE A 61 0.06 4.30 -5.65
N LEU A 62 -1.03 3.56 -5.47
CA LEU A 62 -1.49 2.57 -6.45
C LEU A 62 -1.90 3.24 -7.78
N ARG A 63 -2.69 4.32 -7.71
CA ARG A 63 -3.18 5.05 -8.89
C ARG A 63 -2.06 5.70 -9.69
N SER A 64 -1.02 6.20 -9.02
CA SER A 64 0.15 6.82 -9.65
C SER A 64 1.17 5.81 -10.19
N ARG A 65 0.77 4.55 -10.38
CA ARG A 65 1.65 3.43 -10.76
C ARG A 65 2.86 3.33 -9.84
N LEU A 66 2.58 3.10 -8.57
CA LEU A 66 3.61 2.93 -7.53
C LEU A 66 4.54 4.14 -7.39
N GLY A 67 4.04 5.35 -7.68
CA GLY A 67 4.86 6.57 -7.65
C GLY A 67 5.95 6.63 -8.72
N GLY A 68 5.77 5.92 -9.84
CA GLY A 68 6.73 5.88 -10.94
C GLY A 68 7.81 4.81 -10.80
N LEU A 69 7.64 3.82 -9.93
CA LEU A 69 8.49 2.63 -9.92
C LEU A 69 8.23 1.80 -11.20
N ILE A 70 9.31 1.42 -11.88
CA ILE A 70 9.28 0.67 -13.15
C ILE A 70 10.06 -0.63 -13.01
#